data_AF-T1B2V5-F1
#
_entry.id   AF-T1B2V5-F1
#
_cell.length_a   1.000
_cell.length_b   1.000
_cell.length_c   1.000
_cell.angle_alpha   90.00
_cell.angle_beta   90.00
_cell.angle_gamma   90.00
#
_symmetry.space_group_name_H-M   'P 1'
#
loop_
_entity.id
_entity.type
_entity.pdbx_description
1 polymer ?
#
loop_
_entity_poly.entity_id
_entity_poly.type
_entity_poly.pdbx_seq_one_letter_code
_entity_poly.pdbx_strand_id
1 'polypeptide(L)'
;MSEPIVRREFEARGRVQRVGYRDFVEEVARTLGLRGTVANDDPDEHLVRIVAQGSAETLEDFVREISGRHGFADAQVRLVQEAEADAALVEFVKLRGPEGKEMLERADQSVLLLGRIF
;
A
#
# COMPACT_ATOMS: atom_id res chain seq x y z
N MET A 1 8.90 12.13 -21.44
CA MET A 1 7.74 11.24 -21.45
C MET A 1 7.49 10.87 -20.01
N SER A 2 6.31 11.13 -19.45
CA SER A 2 6.02 10.71 -18.08
C SER A 2 5.98 9.19 -18.03
N GLU A 3 6.60 8.58 -17.03
CA GLU A 3 6.52 7.13 -16.82
C GLU A 3 5.07 6.67 -16.65
N PRO A 4 4.75 5.44 -17.09
CA PRO A 4 3.43 4.86 -16.87
C PRO A 4 3.16 4.76 -15.36
N ILE A 5 1.96 5.18 -14.96
CA ILE A 5 1.48 4.99 -13.59
C ILE A 5 1.00 3.56 -13.45
N VAL A 6 1.48 2.87 -12.43
CA VAL A 6 1.09 1.50 -12.08
C VAL A 6 0.56 1.45 -10.66
N ARG A 7 -0.22 0.43 -10.35
CA ARG A 7 -0.67 0.11 -9.00
C ARG A 7 0.11 -1.08 -8.48
N ARG A 8 0.66 -0.97 -7.27
CA ARG A 8 1.37 -2.04 -6.58
C ARG A 8 0.73 -2.32 -5.23
N GLU A 9 0.70 -3.60 -4.87
CA GLU A 9 0.28 -4.07 -3.56
C GLU A 9 1.50 -4.56 -2.79
N PHE A 10 1.62 -4.12 -1.55
CA PHE A 10 2.72 -4.46 -0.66
C PHE A 10 2.23 -5.04 0.65
N GLU A 11 3.04 -5.94 1.19
CA GLU A 11 2.95 -6.37 2.57
C GLU A 11 4.13 -5.80 3.35
N ALA A 12 3.83 -5.06 4.40
CA ALA A 12 4.80 -4.64 5.40
C ALA A 12 4.70 -5.57 6.62
N ARG A 13 5.76 -6.32 6.89
CA ARG A 13 5.81 -7.30 7.98
C ARG A 13 6.79 -6.91 9.07
N GLY A 14 6.42 -7.13 10.33
CA GLY A 14 7.28 -6.92 11.50
C GLY A 14 6.56 -6.26 12.67
N ARG A 15 7.19 -5.27 13.30
CA ARG A 15 6.56 -4.46 14.35
C ARG A 15 5.87 -3.27 13.67
N VAL A 16 4.68 -3.49 13.13
CA VAL A 16 3.98 -2.53 12.26
C VAL A 16 2.62 -2.08 12.79
N GLN A 17 2.04 -2.77 13.78
CA GLN A 17 0.76 -2.37 14.38
C GLN A 17 0.92 -1.74 15.76
N ARG A 18 -0.03 -0.87 16.12
CA ARG A 18 -0.07 -0.12 17.41
C ARG A 18 1.18 0.75 17.67
N VAL A 19 1.96 1.07 16.62
CA VAL A 19 3.22 1.85 16.69
C VAL A 19 3.22 3.10 15.80
N GLY A 20 2.06 3.50 15.26
CA GLY A 20 1.95 4.66 14.36
C GLY A 20 2.44 4.44 12.93
N TYR A 21 2.79 3.20 12.55
CA TYR A 21 3.33 2.90 11.23
C TYR A 21 2.41 3.32 10.07
N ARG A 22 1.09 3.10 10.17
CA ARG A 22 0.14 3.53 9.12
C ARG A 22 0.09 5.05 8.92
N ASP A 23 0.25 5.81 10.00
CA ASP A 23 0.32 7.28 9.94
C ASP A 23 1.59 7.71 9.20
N PHE A 24 2.73 7.09 9.52
CA PHE A 24 3.99 7.29 8.81
C PHE A 24 3.88 6.92 7.31
N VAL A 25 3.32 5.76 6.98
CA VAL A 25 3.12 5.32 5.58
C VAL A 25 2.25 6.31 4.81
N GLU A 26 1.15 6.79 5.41
CA GLU A 26 0.26 7.79 4.79
C GLU A 26 0.99 9.13 4.54
N GLU A 27 1.82 9.59 5.48
CA GLU A 27 2.61 10.81 5.34
C GLU A 27 3.64 10.71 4.21
N VAL A 28 4.41 9.61 4.16
CA VAL A 28 5.40 9.37 3.09
C VAL A 28 4.70 9.29 1.74
N ALA A 29 3.61 8.52 1.64
CA ALA A 29 2.87 8.38 0.39
C ALA A 29 2.36 9.73 -0.14
N ARG A 30 1.79 10.57 0.73
CA ARG A 30 1.33 11.91 0.36
C ARG A 30 2.47 12.83 -0.05
N THR A 31 3.61 12.77 0.64
CA THR A 31 4.81 13.55 0.32
C THR A 31 5.33 13.21 -1.08
N LEU A 32 5.26 11.93 -1.45
CA LEU A 32 5.65 11.42 -2.77
C LEU A 32 4.55 11.56 -3.85
N GLY A 33 3.37 12.09 -3.51
CA GLY A 33 2.27 12.26 -4.46
C GLY A 33 1.60 10.96 -4.90
N LEU A 34 1.75 9.88 -4.12
CA LEU A 34 1.13 8.58 -4.38
C LEU A 34 -0.35 8.58 -4.00
N ARG A 35 -1.10 7.66 -4.62
CA ARG A 35 -2.51 7.38 -4.31
C ARG A 35 -2.66 5.95 -3.85
N GLY A 36 -3.70 5.63 -3.08
CA GLY A 36 -3.87 4.27 -2.59
C GLY A 36 -4.35 4.19 -1.16
N THR A 37 -4.01 3.10 -0.49
CA THR A 37 -4.54 2.80 0.84
C THR A 37 -3.53 2.10 1.71
N VAL A 38 -3.71 2.21 3.03
CA VAL A 38 -2.97 1.43 4.01
C VAL A 38 -3.93 0.92 5.10
N ALA A 39 -3.85 -0.38 5.40
CA ALA A 39 -4.72 -1.05 6.37
C ALA A 39 -3.93 -2.02 7.25
N ASN A 40 -4.32 -2.12 8.52
CA ASN A 40 -3.84 -3.22 9.37
C ASN A 40 -4.51 -4.51 8.92
N ASP A 41 -3.82 -5.62 9.13
CA ASP A 41 -4.42 -6.94 9.04
C ASP A 41 -4.95 -7.33 10.44
N ASP A 42 -6.27 -7.52 10.58
CA ASP A 42 -6.88 -7.91 11.86
C ASP A 42 -6.40 -9.29 12.39
N PRO A 43 -6.27 -10.35 11.55
CA PRO A 43 -5.79 -11.63 12.05
C PRO A 43 -4.26 -11.69 12.29
N ASP A 44 -3.45 -10.94 11.54
CA ASP A 44 -1.99 -10.91 11.69
C ASP A 44 -1.49 -9.54 12.20
N GLU A 45 -1.22 -9.44 13.52
CA GLU A 45 -0.74 -8.20 14.13
C GLU A 45 0.65 -7.75 13.65
N HIS A 46 1.35 -8.62 12.91
CA HIS A 46 2.64 -8.32 12.31
C HIS A 46 2.53 -7.91 10.85
N LEU A 47 1.33 -7.76 10.31
CA LEU A 47 1.09 -7.42 8.92
C LEU A 47 0.32 -6.10 8.77
N VAL A 48 0.81 -5.27 7.86
CA VAL A 48 0.10 -4.12 7.30
C VAL A 48 0.10 -4.27 5.79
N ARG A 49 -1.07 -4.10 5.18
CA ARG A 49 -1.24 -4.16 3.74
C ARG A 49 -1.34 -2.76 3.16
N ILE A 50 -0.69 -2.57 2.02
CA ILE A 50 -0.56 -1.27 1.36
C ILE A 50 -0.89 -1.43 -0.11
N VAL A 51 -1.76 -0.57 -0.63
CA VAL A 51 -1.92 -0.37 -2.08
C VAL A 51 -1.37 1.01 -2.38
N ALA A 52 -0.47 1.12 -3.36
CA ALA A 52 0.06 2.41 -3.79
C ALA A 52 0.09 2.48 -5.32
N GLN A 53 -0.16 3.68 -5.84
CA GLN A 53 -0.23 3.97 -7.25
C GLN A 53 0.61 5.22 -7.56
N GLY A 54 1.51 5.07 -8.53
CA GLY A 54 2.49 6.09 -8.92
C GLY A 54 3.37 5.60 -10.07
N SER A 55 4.40 6.37 -10.42
CA SER A 55 5.45 5.87 -11.32
C SER A 55 6.23 4.75 -10.64
N ALA A 56 6.88 3.90 -11.43
CA ALA A 56 7.71 2.82 -10.89
C ALA A 56 8.81 3.35 -9.96
N GLU A 57 9.50 4.42 -10.37
CA GLU A 57 10.54 5.08 -9.57
C GLU A 57 10.02 5.58 -8.22
N THR A 58 8.90 6.32 -8.21
CA THR A 58 8.33 6.83 -6.96
C THR A 58 7.83 5.73 -6.04
N LEU A 59 7.33 4.61 -6.59
CA LEU A 59 6.94 3.44 -5.81
C LEU A 59 8.16 2.72 -5.20
N GLU A 60 9.30 2.70 -5.89
CA GLU A 60 10.55 2.17 -5.33
C GLU A 60 11.08 3.05 -4.20
N ASP A 61 11.08 4.36 -4.38
CA ASP A 61 11.48 5.31 -3.33
C ASP A 61 10.55 5.22 -2.13
N PHE A 62 9.25 5.11 -2.35
CA PHE A 62 8.29 4.85 -1.29
C PHE A 62 8.64 3.61 -0.47
N VAL A 63 8.90 2.47 -1.12
CA VAL A 63 9.29 1.22 -0.43
C VAL A 63 10.58 1.39 0.35
N ARG A 64 11.58 2.11 -0.19
CA ARG A 64 12.84 2.40 0.50
C ARG A 64 12.60 3.21 1.78
N GLU A 65 11.76 4.24 1.70
CA GLU A 65 11.42 5.10 2.83
C GLU A 65 10.65 4.35 3.92
N ILE A 66 9.66 3.53 3.56
CA ILE A 66 8.82 2.86 4.56
C ILE A 66 9.43 1.58 5.15
N SER A 67 10.52 1.08 4.56
CA SER A 67 11.23 -0.10 5.06
C SER A 67 12.21 0.24 6.18
N GLY A 68 12.45 -0.73 7.06
CA GLY A 68 13.38 -0.60 8.18
C GLY A 68 12.74 -0.02 9.43
N ARG A 69 13.57 0.61 10.28
CA ARG A 69 13.16 1.12 11.58
C ARG A 69 12.74 2.58 11.54
N HIS A 70 11.56 2.85 12.08
CA HIS A 70 10.97 4.19 12.18
C HIS A 70 10.29 4.35 13.53
N GLY A 71 10.92 5.08 14.45
CA GLY A 71 10.45 5.19 15.84
C GLY A 71 10.33 3.82 16.51
N PHE A 72 9.11 3.42 16.87
CA PHE A 72 8.83 2.10 17.45
C PHE A 72 8.53 1.01 16.41
N ALA A 73 8.43 1.37 15.13
CA ALA A 73 8.17 0.43 14.05
C ALA A 73 9.45 -0.19 13.49
N ASP A 74 9.36 -1.44 13.03
CA ASP A 74 10.39 -2.15 12.26
C ASP A 74 9.69 -2.98 11.19
N ALA A 75 9.84 -2.60 9.92
CA ALA A 75 9.07 -3.14 8.81
C ALA A 75 9.96 -3.68 7.69
N GLN A 76 9.66 -4.88 7.21
CA GLN A 76 10.15 -5.39 5.93
C GLN A 76 9.02 -5.35 4.92
N VAL A 77 9.22 -4.61 3.83
CA VAL A 77 8.19 -4.40 2.81
C VAL A 77 8.51 -5.22 1.58
N ARG A 78 7.52 -5.97 1.08
CA ARG A 78 7.63 -6.76 -0.15
C ARG A 78 6.49 -6.45 -1.10
N LEU A 79 6.81 -6.41 -2.39
CA LEU A 79 5.81 -6.40 -3.46
C LEU A 79 5.09 -7.74 -3.52
N VAL A 80 3.77 -7.72 -3.55
CA VAL A 80 2.92 -8.89 -3.72
C VAL A 80 2.30 -8.93 -5.11
N GLN A 81 1.91 -7.76 -5.65
CA GLN A 81 1.26 -7.68 -6.94
C GLN A 81 1.51 -6.33 -7.61
N GLU A 82 1.53 -6.34 -8.95
CA GLU A 82 1.49 -5.14 -9.78
C GLU A 82 0.30 -5.25 -10.75
N ALA A 83 -0.37 -4.13 -10.98
CA ALA A 83 -1.53 -4.01 -11.85
C ALA A 83 -1.56 -2.63 -12.53
N GLU A 84 -2.47 -2.47 -13.47
CA GLU A 84 -2.76 -1.17 -14.08
C GLU A 84 -3.28 -0.17 -13.04
N ALA A 85 -3.08 1.12 -13.33
CA ALA A 85 -3.60 2.19 -12.49
C ALA A 85 -5.14 2.12 -12.38
N ASP A 86 -5.63 2.26 -11.17
CA ASP A 86 -7.04 2.39 -10.85
C ASP A 86 -7.42 3.87 -10.73
N ALA A 87 -8.36 4.32 -11.57
CA ALA A 87 -8.86 5.69 -11.55
C ALA A 87 -9.68 6.02 -10.29
N ALA A 88 -10.18 5.01 -9.56
CA ALA A 88 -10.90 5.19 -8.31
C ALA A 88 -9.97 5.58 -7.14
N LEU A 89 -8.67 5.28 -7.25
CA LEU A 89 -7.66 5.73 -6.29
C LEU A 89 -7.29 7.18 -6.58
N VAL A 90 -8.00 8.10 -5.95
CA VAL A 90 -7.80 9.55 -6.10
C VAL A 90 -6.84 10.14 -5.07
N GLU A 91 -6.81 9.57 -3.86
CA GLU A 91 -5.97 10.02 -2.75
C GLU A 91 -5.35 8.84 -2.03
N PHE A 92 -4.34 9.10 -1.20
CA PHE A 92 -3.82 8.10 -0.26
C PHE A 92 -4.58 8.17 1.07
N VAL A 93 -5.25 7.08 1.42
CA VAL A 93 -6.17 7.01 2.58
C VAL A 93 -5.76 5.89 3.53
N LYS A 94 -5.54 6.24 4.80
CA LYS A 94 -5.42 5.25 5.87
C LYS A 94 -6.78 4.69 6.26
N LEU A 95 -6.98 3.39 6.06
CA LEU A 95 -8.24 2.73 6.36
C LEU A 95 -8.30 2.26 7.81
N ARG A 96 -9.50 2.30 8.39
CA ARG A 96 -9.79 1.88 9.76
C ARG A 96 -10.87 0.80 9.73
N GLY A 97 -10.80 -0.14 10.66
CA GLY A 97 -11.86 -1.13 10.87
C GLY A 97 -12.07 -2.11 9.70
N PRO A 98 -13.16 -2.90 9.76
CA PRO A 98 -13.50 -3.88 8.72
C PRO A 98 -13.74 -3.24 7.35
N GLU A 99 -14.15 -1.96 7.31
CA GLU A 99 -14.32 -1.22 6.04
C GLU A 99 -13.00 -1.12 5.27
N GLY A 100 -11.88 -1.02 6.01
CA GLY A 100 -10.56 -0.99 5.42
C GLY A 100 -10.14 -2.31 4.78
N LYS A 101 -10.55 -3.41 5.40
CA LYS A 101 -10.31 -4.75 4.85
C LYS A 101 -11.15 -4.97 3.60
N GLU A 102 -12.45 -4.67 3.63
CA GLU A 102 -13.32 -4.83 2.46
C GLU A 102 -12.83 -4.01 1.26
N MET A 103 -12.40 -2.77 1.49
CA MET A 103 -11.92 -1.93 0.38
C MET A 103 -10.62 -2.47 -0.23
N LEU A 104 -9.76 -3.07 0.59
CA LEU A 104 -8.53 -3.70 0.14
C LEU A 104 -8.81 -5.04 -0.57
N GLU A 105 -9.69 -5.88 -0.04
CA GLU A 105 -10.13 -7.12 -0.70
C GLU A 105 -10.78 -6.83 -2.05
N ARG A 106 -11.53 -5.73 -2.17
CA ARG A 106 -12.07 -5.27 -3.45
C ARG A 106 -10.97 -4.82 -4.40
N ALA A 107 -9.92 -4.17 -3.90
CA ALA A 107 -8.77 -3.78 -4.72
C ALA A 107 -8.02 -5.03 -5.25
N ASP A 108 -7.83 -6.04 -4.41
CA ASP A 108 -7.21 -7.34 -4.75
C ASP A 108 -8.07 -8.11 -5.79
N GLN A 109 -9.39 -8.23 -5.54
CA GLN A 109 -10.32 -8.88 -6.48
C GLN A 109 -10.47 -8.14 -7.82
N SER A 110 -10.35 -6.82 -7.82
CA SER A 110 -10.34 -6.04 -9.06
C SER A 110 -9.16 -6.44 -9.95
N VAL A 111 -8.02 -6.83 -9.37
CA VAL A 111 -6.89 -7.39 -10.14
C VAL A 111 -7.20 -8.79 -10.66
N LEU A 112 -7.80 -9.65 -9.83
CA LEU A 112 -8.14 -11.02 -10.22
C LEU A 112 -9.16 -11.08 -11.37
N LEU A 113 -10.09 -10.11 -11.44
CA LEU A 113 -11.05 -9.99 -12.53
C LEU A 113 -10.44 -9.45 -13.82
N LEU A 114 -9.45 -8.54 -13.74
CA LEU A 114 -8.74 -8.00 -14.90
C LEU A 114 -7.73 -8.99 -15.49
N GLY A 115 -7.22 -9.94 -14.70
CA GLY A 115 -6.31 -11.00 -15.16
C GLY A 115 -6.97 -12.15 -15.93
N ARG A 116 -8.28 -12.10 -16.24
CA ARG A 116 -9.02 -13.20 -16.90
C ARG A 116 -9.60 -12.86 -18.28
N ILE A 117 -9.26 -11.70 -18.82
CA ILE A 117 -9.54 -11.36 -20.21
C ILE A 117 -8.22 -11.43 -20.97
N PHE A 118 -7.71 -12.64 -21.24
CA PHE A 118 -6.89 -13.06 -22.40
C PHE A 118 -6.56 -14.56 -22.25
#